data_AF-A0A6B3RSB5-F1
#
_entry.id   AF-A0A6B3RSB5-F1
#
_cell.length_a   1.000
_cell.length_b   1.000
_cell.length_c   1.000
_cell.angle_alpha   90.00
_cell.angle_beta   90.00
_cell.angle_gamma   90.00
#
_symmetry.space_group_name_H-M   'P 1'
#
loop_
_entity.id
_entity.type
_entity.pdbx_description
1 polymer ?
#
loop_
_entity_poly.entity_id
_entity_poly.type
_entity_poly.pdbx_seq_one_letter_code
_entity_poly.pdbx_strand_id
1 'polypeptide(L)'
;MSFPKKGKFFPKQNGYGRSDPENGFANEIAAALRRSHEDSRAGAKIVASWTGANEKTVKNWFAGRYGPSGEHLVALARHSDEVLGTFLALAGRQDLMVAMKLTAAEQAIEELLAAVREMRSDGQNREG
;
A
#
# COMPACT_ATOMS: atom_id res chain seq x y z
N MET A 1 45.62 -8.42 -31.98
CA MET A 1 44.75 -9.38 -31.25
C MET A 1 45.36 -9.54 -29.86
N SER A 2 44.73 -9.42 -28.70
CA SER A 2 43.32 -9.37 -28.30
C SER A 2 43.27 -8.82 -26.86
N PHE A 3 42.21 -8.08 -26.54
CA PHE A 3 41.84 -7.76 -25.16
C PHE A 3 41.44 -9.05 -24.40
N PRO A 4 41.68 -9.15 -23.08
CA PRO A 4 41.23 -10.30 -22.29
C PRO A 4 39.69 -10.33 -22.16
N LYS A 5 39.09 -11.44 -22.60
CA LYS A 5 37.67 -11.78 -22.41
C LYS A 5 37.46 -12.32 -20.99
N LYS A 6 36.45 -11.78 -20.30
CA LYS A 6 35.83 -12.18 -19.01
C LYS A 6 36.30 -11.41 -17.78
N GLY A 7 35.72 -10.22 -17.60
CA GLY A 7 35.40 -9.70 -16.28
C GLY A 7 33.99 -10.15 -15.89
N LYS A 8 33.89 -11.21 -15.07
CA LYS A 8 32.72 -11.50 -14.21
C LYS A 8 33.22 -12.21 -12.94
N PHE A 9 33.98 -11.47 -12.13
CA PHE A 9 34.24 -11.85 -10.75
C PHE A 9 33.17 -11.16 -9.91
N PHE A 10 32.06 -11.85 -9.64
CA PHE A 10 31.10 -11.39 -8.64
C PHE A 10 31.53 -11.97 -7.30
N PRO A 11 31.92 -11.15 -6.31
CA PRO A 11 32.19 -11.67 -4.98
C PRO A 11 30.91 -12.28 -4.40
N LYS A 12 31.01 -13.54 -3.95
CA LYS A 12 29.98 -14.15 -3.08
C LYS A 12 30.04 -13.43 -1.73
N GLN A 13 29.26 -12.38 -1.55
CA GLN A 13 29.12 -11.76 -0.24
C GLN A 13 28.12 -12.56 0.58
N ASN A 14 28.64 -13.51 1.35
CA ASN A 14 28.01 -13.97 2.58
C ASN A 14 28.12 -12.82 3.59
N GLY A 15 26.99 -12.22 3.97
CA GLY A 15 26.97 -11.14 4.95
C GLY A 15 25.56 -10.87 5.44
N TYR A 16 25.13 -11.60 6.47
CA TYR A 16 24.01 -11.19 7.31
C TYR A 16 24.30 -9.78 7.86
N GLY A 17 23.32 -8.87 7.79
CA GLY A 17 23.30 -7.67 8.62
C GLY A 17 23.68 -6.34 7.97
N ARG A 18 23.27 -6.08 6.72
CA ARG A 18 23.10 -4.70 6.24
C ARG A 18 21.74 -4.60 5.55
N SER A 19 20.85 -3.80 6.11
CA SER A 19 19.62 -3.39 5.44
C SER A 19 20.01 -2.73 4.12
N ASP A 20 19.87 -3.46 3.02
CA ASP A 20 19.95 -2.88 1.69
C ASP A 20 18.88 -1.78 1.60
N PRO A 21 19.24 -0.51 1.33
CA PRO A 21 18.27 0.56 1.13
C PRO A 21 17.25 0.20 0.02
N GLU A 22 17.68 -0.60 -0.96
CA GLU A 22 16.82 -1.11 -2.05
C GLU A 22 15.73 -2.08 -1.57
N ASN A 23 15.96 -2.80 -0.47
CA ASN A 23 14.96 -3.70 0.12
C ASN A 23 14.01 -2.99 1.08
N GLY A 24 14.31 -1.75 1.50
CA GLY A 24 13.41 -0.97 2.37
C GLY A 24 12.05 -0.76 1.72
N PHE A 25 12.04 -0.23 0.49
CA PHE A 25 10.81 -0.03 -0.28
C PHE A 25 10.06 -1.35 -0.51
N ALA A 26 10.76 -2.40 -0.98
CA ALA A 26 10.13 -3.68 -1.27
C ALA A 26 9.48 -4.31 -0.03
N ASN A 27 10.17 -4.26 1.12
CA ASN A 27 9.68 -4.82 2.38
C ASN A 27 8.48 -4.04 2.94
N GLU A 28 8.51 -2.72 2.86
CA GLU A 28 7.42 -1.87 3.35
C GLU A 28 6.17 -2.02 2.49
N ILE A 29 6.31 -2.05 1.16
CA ILE A 29 5.19 -2.34 0.27
C ILE A 29 4.66 -3.77 0.51
N ALA A 30 5.53 -4.75 0.72
CA ALA A 30 5.10 -6.11 1.05
C ALA A 30 4.31 -6.15 2.37
N ALA A 31 4.74 -5.38 3.37
CA ALA A 31 4.02 -5.26 4.64
C ALA A 31 2.66 -4.59 4.46
N ALA A 32 2.58 -3.53 3.64
CA ALA A 32 1.32 -2.88 3.30
C ALA A 32 0.34 -3.84 2.62
N LEU A 33 0.80 -4.59 1.61
CA LEU A 33 -0.01 -5.58 0.90
C LEU A 33 -0.56 -6.67 1.84
N ARG A 34 0.24 -7.13 2.80
CA ARG A 34 -0.21 -8.12 3.80
C ARG A 34 -1.21 -7.53 4.79
N ARG A 35 -1.10 -6.24 5.14
CA ARG A 35 -2.11 -5.57 5.98
C ARG A 35 -3.44 -5.39 5.26
N SER A 36 -3.41 -5.11 3.95
CA SER A 36 -4.63 -5.00 3.14
C SER A 36 -5.31 -6.34 2.84
N HIS A 37 -4.59 -7.46 2.97
CA HIS A 37 -5.08 -8.78 2.59
C HIS A 37 -4.67 -9.85 3.62
N GLU A 38 -5.63 -10.23 4.47
CA GLU A 38 -5.44 -11.27 5.50
C GLU A 38 -5.00 -12.62 4.91
N ASP A 39 -5.58 -13.03 3.78
CA ASP A 39 -5.10 -14.17 2.99
C ASP A 39 -4.23 -13.69 1.82
N SER A 40 -2.92 -13.91 1.93
CA SER A 40 -1.95 -13.53 0.89
C SER A 40 -2.16 -14.25 -0.45
N ARG A 41 -2.78 -15.44 -0.50
CA ARG A 41 -3.06 -16.15 -1.77
C ARG A 41 -4.24 -15.53 -2.52
N ALA A 42 -5.34 -15.26 -1.81
CA ALA A 42 -6.47 -14.52 -2.37
C ALA A 42 -6.05 -13.08 -2.73
N GLY A 43 -5.30 -12.44 -1.85
CA GLY A 43 -4.72 -11.10 -2.05
C GLY A 43 -3.85 -11.01 -3.30
N ALA A 44 -3.01 -12.01 -3.58
CA ALA A 44 -2.18 -12.00 -4.79
C ALA A 44 -3.01 -11.98 -6.10
N LYS A 45 -4.18 -12.63 -6.13
CA LYS A 45 -5.06 -12.60 -7.30
C LYS A 45 -5.77 -11.26 -7.46
N ILE A 46 -6.23 -10.68 -6.35
CA ILE A 46 -6.86 -9.34 -6.35
C ILE A 46 -5.85 -8.29 -6.80
N VAL A 47 -4.64 -8.32 -6.25
CA VAL A 47 -3.57 -7.39 -6.65
C VAL A 47 -3.15 -7.59 -8.10
N ALA A 48 -3.12 -8.83 -8.60
CA ALA A 48 -2.87 -9.09 -10.01
C ALA A 48 -3.96 -8.46 -10.90
N SER A 49 -5.24 -8.51 -10.51
CA SER A 49 -6.32 -7.90 -11.29
C SER A 49 -6.28 -6.37 -11.29
N TRP A 50 -5.84 -5.74 -10.19
CA TRP A 50 -5.64 -4.28 -10.13
C TRP A 50 -4.48 -3.79 -11.00
N THR A 51 -3.40 -4.56 -11.04
CA THR A 51 -2.12 -4.10 -11.60
C THR A 51 -1.84 -4.64 -13.00
N GLY A 52 -2.55 -5.67 -13.44
CA GLY A 52 -2.28 -6.40 -14.70
C GLY A 52 -1.01 -7.26 -14.64
N ALA A 53 -0.31 -7.31 -13.51
CA ALA A 53 0.90 -8.08 -13.35
C ALA A 53 0.61 -9.58 -13.23
N ASN A 54 1.58 -10.40 -13.65
CA ASN A 54 1.50 -11.85 -13.43
C ASN A 54 1.46 -12.16 -11.93
N GLU A 55 0.60 -13.10 -11.53
CA GLU A 55 0.46 -13.57 -10.14
C GLU A 55 1.80 -13.99 -9.50
N LYS A 56 2.75 -14.53 -10.27
CA LYS A 56 4.11 -14.84 -9.77
C LYS A 56 4.88 -13.57 -9.36
N THR A 57 4.76 -12.50 -10.15
CA THR A 57 5.37 -11.21 -9.86
C THR A 57 4.74 -10.61 -8.60
N VAL A 58 3.42 -10.64 -8.51
CA VAL A 58 2.68 -10.19 -7.32
C VAL A 58 3.09 -10.97 -6.07
N LYS A 59 3.20 -12.29 -6.16
CA LYS A 59 3.68 -13.13 -5.04
C LYS A 59 5.10 -12.74 -4.59
N ASN A 60 5.96 -12.33 -5.52
CA ASN A 60 7.29 -11.83 -5.15
C ASN A 60 7.21 -10.47 -4.44
N TRP A 61 6.25 -9.59 -4.78
CA TRP A 61 5.98 -8.36 -4.03
C TRP A 61 5.47 -8.66 -2.62
N PHE A 62 4.49 -9.56 -2.46
CA PHE A 62 4.02 -10.01 -1.15
C PHE A 62 5.14 -10.64 -0.30
N ALA A 63 6.13 -11.26 -0.93
CA ALA A 63 7.30 -11.82 -0.26
C ALA A 63 8.43 -10.80 -0.01
N GLY A 64 8.30 -9.56 -0.49
CA GLY A 64 9.36 -8.53 -0.35
C GLY A 64 10.64 -8.83 -1.14
N ARG A 65 10.61 -9.73 -2.12
CA ARG A 65 11.81 -10.10 -2.90
C ARG A 65 12.31 -8.98 -3.81
N TYR A 66 11.38 -8.17 -4.32
CA TYR A 66 11.60 -6.94 -5.05
C TYR A 66 10.31 -6.12 -5.04
N GLY A 67 10.42 -4.81 -5.24
CA GLY A 67 9.27 -3.90 -5.26
C GLY A 67 8.51 -3.90 -6.59
N PRO A 68 7.27 -3.35 -6.62
CA PRO A 68 6.58 -3.02 -7.87
C PRO A 68 7.34 -1.94 -8.63
N SER A 69 7.21 -1.93 -9.97
CA SER A 69 7.64 -0.76 -10.77
C SER A 69 6.73 0.43 -10.50
N GLY A 70 7.10 1.63 -10.96
CA GLY A 70 6.30 2.84 -10.77
C GLY A 70 4.86 2.70 -11.27
N GLU A 71 4.64 2.12 -12.45
CA GLU A 71 3.30 1.90 -13.00
C GLU A 71 2.44 0.99 -12.10
N HIS A 72 3.02 -0.12 -11.65
CA HIS A 72 2.32 -1.03 -10.75
C HIS A 72 2.08 -0.41 -9.37
N LEU A 73 2.99 0.42 -8.87
CA LEU A 73 2.81 1.14 -7.61
C LEU A 73 1.66 2.14 -7.71
N VAL A 74 1.53 2.87 -8.83
CA VAL A 74 0.39 3.77 -9.07
C VAL A 74 -0.92 2.99 -9.08
N ALA A 75 -0.96 1.83 -9.74
CA ALA A 75 -2.14 0.98 -9.73
C ALA A 75 -2.48 0.49 -8.30
N LEU A 76 -1.48 0.05 -7.53
CA LEU A 76 -1.69 -0.37 -6.14
C LEU A 76 -2.21 0.78 -5.26
N ALA A 77 -1.58 1.95 -5.32
CA ALA A 77 -1.96 3.11 -4.51
C ALA A 77 -3.35 3.65 -4.84
N ARG A 78 -3.87 3.36 -6.04
CA ARG A 78 -5.26 3.69 -6.42
C ARG A 78 -6.29 2.81 -5.72
N HIS A 79 -5.92 1.58 -5.35
CA HIS A 79 -6.83 0.57 -4.82
C HIS A 79 -6.59 0.20 -3.35
N SER A 80 -5.48 0.66 -2.75
CA SER A 80 -5.10 0.34 -1.37
C SER A 80 -4.57 1.59 -0.65
N ASP A 81 -5.35 2.08 0.31
CA ASP A 81 -4.97 3.19 1.19
C ASP A 81 -3.73 2.84 2.03
N GLU A 82 -3.57 1.59 2.43
CA GLU A 82 -2.38 1.09 3.13
C GLU A 82 -1.12 1.20 2.26
N VAL A 83 -1.21 0.87 0.97
CA VAL A 83 -0.08 1.03 0.05
C VAL A 83 0.22 2.50 -0.21
N LEU A 84 -0.82 3.33 -0.45
CA LEU A 84 -0.66 4.77 -0.62
C LEU A 84 -0.02 5.42 0.61
N GLY A 85 -0.54 5.11 1.81
CA GLY A 85 -0.03 5.63 3.06
C GLY A 85 1.41 5.21 3.34
N THR A 86 1.76 3.96 3.04
CA THR A 86 3.15 3.46 3.16
C THR A 86 4.08 4.19 2.19
N PHE A 87 3.66 4.40 0.94
CA PHE A 87 4.45 5.15 -0.05
C PHE A 87 4.66 6.61 0.39
N LEU A 88 3.62 7.28 0.89
CA LEU A 88 3.71 8.64 1.39
C LEU A 88 4.60 8.74 2.63
N ALA A 89 4.53 7.77 3.54
CA ALA A 89 5.43 7.70 4.70
C ALA A 89 6.90 7.56 4.26
N LEU A 90 7.19 6.68 3.29
CA LEU A 90 8.52 6.55 2.70
C LEU A 90 8.99 7.83 1.99
N ALA A 91 8.07 8.59 1.41
CA ALA A 91 8.35 9.89 0.81
C ALA A 91 8.46 11.05 1.83
N GLY A 92 8.30 10.78 3.13
CA GLY A 92 8.30 11.80 4.18
C GLY A 92 7.07 12.73 4.15
N ARG A 93 5.97 12.29 3.55
CA ARG A 93 4.72 13.05 3.32
C ARG A 93 3.49 12.41 3.95
N GLN A 94 3.67 11.79 5.12
CA GLN A 94 2.58 11.13 5.86
C GLN A 94 1.50 12.08 6.36
N ASP A 95 1.82 13.37 6.50
CA ASP A 95 0.92 14.45 6.88
C ASP A 95 -0.27 14.59 5.91
N LEU A 96 -0.05 14.33 4.61
CA LEU A 96 -1.10 14.38 3.60
C LEU A 96 -2.22 13.35 3.87
N MET A 97 -1.86 12.16 4.38
CA MET A 97 -2.86 11.15 4.75
C MET A 97 -3.66 11.55 5.98
N VAL A 98 -3.02 12.19 6.96
CA VAL A 98 -3.69 12.64 8.18
C VAL A 98 -4.73 13.72 7.85
N ALA A 99 -4.37 14.69 7.02
CA ALA A 99 -5.29 15.74 6.58
C ALA A 99 -6.51 15.15 5.85
N MET A 100 -6.31 14.23 4.91
CA MET A 100 -7.41 13.59 4.18
C MET A 100 -8.33 12.77 5.10
N LYS A 101 -7.76 11.99 6.03
CA LYS A 101 -8.56 11.21 6.99
C LYS A 101 -9.34 12.10 7.95
N LEU A 102 -8.78 13.24 8.36
CA LEU A 102 -9.47 14.18 9.24
C LEU A 102 -10.67 14.81 8.54
N THR A 103 -10.50 15.29 7.31
CA THR A 103 -11.62 15.82 6.52
C THR A 103 -12.71 14.79 6.28
N ALA A 104 -12.35 13.53 5.98
CA ALA A 104 -13.32 12.46 5.84
C ALA A 104 -14.06 12.16 7.17
N ALA A 105 -13.36 12.22 8.30
CA ALA A 105 -13.97 12.04 9.61
C ALA A 105 -14.91 13.20 9.98
N GLU A 106 -14.54 14.44 9.68
CA GLU A 106 -15.40 15.62 9.85
C GLU A 106 -16.71 15.44 9.08
N GLN A 107 -16.65 15.07 7.80
CA GLN A 107 -17.83 14.81 6.97
C GLN A 107 -18.71 13.69 7.53
N ALA A 108 -18.11 12.57 7.94
CA ALA A 108 -18.86 11.45 8.51
C ALA A 108 -19.57 11.82 9.83
N ILE A 109 -18.95 12.66 10.66
CA ILE A 109 -19.55 13.17 11.90
C ILE A 109 -20.71 14.11 11.60
N GLU A 110 -20.58 14.99 10.61
CA GLU A 110 -21.65 15.89 10.19
C GLU A 110 -22.87 15.13 9.66
N GLU A 111 -22.65 14.13 8.81
CA GLU A 111 -23.71 13.26 8.29
C GLU A 111 -24.44 12.52 9.42
N LEU A 112 -23.68 11.93 10.36
CA LEU A 112 -24.26 11.25 11.52
C LEU A 112 -25.06 12.21 12.40
N LEU A 113 -24.56 13.41 12.64
CA LEU A 113 -25.25 14.41 13.45
C LEU A 113 -26.53 14.90 12.77
N ALA A 114 -26.53 15.05 11.45
CA ALA A 114 -27.73 15.37 10.67
C ALA A 114 -28.79 14.28 10.83
N ALA A 115 -28.41 13.00 10.67
CA ALA A 115 -29.33 11.87 10.84
C ALA A 115 -29.92 11.81 12.25
N VAL A 116 -29.11 12.03 13.30
CA VAL A 116 -29.59 12.06 14.70
C VAL A 116 -30.58 13.22 14.93
N ARG A 117 -30.36 14.38 14.32
CA ARG A 117 -31.26 15.54 14.45
C ARG A 117 -32.60 15.29 13.75
N GLU A 118 -32.58 14.69 12.57
CA GLU A 118 -33.79 14.31 11.82
C GLU A 118 -34.65 13.31 12.59
N MET A 119 -34.03 12.27 13.16
CA MET A 119 -34.74 11.30 14.01
C MET A 119 -35.42 11.96 15.22
N ARG A 120 -34.80 12.99 15.81
CA ARG A 120 -35.37 13.73 16.94
C ARG A 120 -36.56 14.59 16.52
N SER A 121 -36.51 15.25 15.37
CA SER A 121 -37.64 16.04 14.87
C SER A 121 -38.85 15.18 14.50
N ASP A 122 -38.61 13.98 13.95
CA ASP A 122 -39.68 13.05 13.58
C ASP A 122 -40.39 12.45 14.80
N GLY A 123 -39.65 12.21 15.89
CA GLY A 123 -40.24 11.76 17.16
C GLY A 123 -41.14 12.83 17.79
N GLN A 124 -40.75 14.11 17.72
CA GLN A 124 -41.50 15.23 18.28
C GLN A 124 -42.80 15.54 17.51
N ASN A 125 -42.83 15.30 16.20
CA ASN A 125 -44.02 15.51 15.36
C ASN A 125 -45.07 14.39 15.48
N ARG A 126 -44.76 13.25 16.11
CA ARG A 126 -45.71 12.13 16.29
C ARG A 126 -46.45 12.16 17.63
N GLU A 127 -46.04 13.02 18.56
CA GLU A 127 -46.60 13.12 19.91
C GLU A 127 -47.48 14.38 20.11
N GLY A 128 -47.65 15.23 19.08
CA GLY A 128 -48.54 16.41 19.07
C GLY A 128 -49.72 16.23 18.14
#